data_AF-Q1LK89-F1
#
_entry.id   AF-Q1LK89-F1
#
_cell.length_a   1.000
_cell.length_b   1.000
_cell.length_c   1.000
_cell.angle_alpha   90.00
_cell.angle_beta   90.00
_cell.angle_gamma   90.00
#
_symmetry.space_group_name_H-M   'P 1'
#
loop_
_entity.id
_entity.type
_entity.pdbx_description
1 polymer ?
#
loop_
_entity_poly.entity_id
_entity_poly.type
_entity_poly.pdbx_seq_one_letter_code
_entity_poly.pdbx_strand_id
1 'polypeptide(L)'
;MGARVSEQAEGQEIPDIKRVEVSPEELAKFTDEEDFTGLSVDLMIEQGSWTCLTASLLPGETRKWDRDQAILGGLLVRFYKLASALLDQTCQHRRETTFVLGRLAIECMINIQYLVSTNSKAVYQAYVIDSLRHEKKLMDRIETNIASRSGVMLPIEARMLGSIQKSFDKSGVKPEEVTKQAAKPWKDVDLYQRADAVGLGEAYLGLFGGPSHNVHGSWQDLIEYHLHHDGEGFTPELAWHRPRPQVLFTLARIGVETLMAYLEHFAGDGAEGVISELQDLGDRIEIANRAHEAFLSARQSKETA
;
A
#
# COMPACT_ATOMS: atom_id res chain seq x y z
N MET A 1 -27.18 45.73 -17.87
CA MET A 1 -28.44 45.44 -17.15
C MET A 1 -28.76 43.98 -17.45
N GLY A 2 -28.62 42.99 -16.57
CA GLY A 2 -28.11 42.96 -15.20
C GLY A 2 -27.14 41.79 -15.03
N ALA A 3 -26.22 41.97 -14.09
CA ALA A 3 -25.29 40.94 -13.64
C ALA A 3 -25.94 40.07 -12.56
N ARG A 4 -25.34 38.87 -12.40
CA ARG A 4 -25.37 37.93 -11.26
C ARG A 4 -26.63 37.09 -11.04
N VAL A 5 -26.42 35.77 -11.18
CA VAL A 5 -26.50 34.79 -10.07
C VAL A 5 -25.27 33.87 -10.28
N SER A 6 -24.10 34.14 -9.70
CA SER A 6 -23.58 33.56 -8.45
C SER A 6 -24.08 32.13 -8.15
N GLU A 7 -23.46 31.12 -8.78
CA GLU A 7 -23.27 29.85 -8.10
C GLU A 7 -22.00 29.99 -7.26
N GLN A 8 -22.19 30.29 -5.97
CA GLN A 8 -21.19 29.90 -4.98
C GLN A 8 -21.09 28.38 -5.09
N ALA A 9 -19.92 27.86 -5.46
CA ALA A 9 -19.63 26.47 -5.19
C ALA A 9 -19.79 26.30 -3.68
N GLU A 10 -20.87 25.62 -3.25
CA GLU A 10 -21.01 25.18 -1.87
C GLU A 10 -19.71 24.47 -1.51
N GLY A 11 -18.96 25.06 -0.57
CA GLY A 11 -17.70 24.48 -0.13
C GLY A 11 -17.99 23.07 0.36
N GLN A 12 -17.41 22.06 -0.29
CA GLN A 12 -17.43 20.72 0.29
C GLN A 12 -16.71 20.82 1.62
N GLU A 13 -17.44 20.68 2.72
CA GLU A 13 -16.83 20.55 4.04
C GLU A 13 -15.99 19.27 4.03
N ILE A 14 -14.72 19.43 4.35
CA ILE A 14 -13.81 18.30 4.58
C ILE A 14 -14.37 17.55 5.79
N PRO A 15 -14.54 16.21 5.71
CA PRO A 15 -15.03 15.44 6.85
C PRO A 15 -14.10 15.61 8.04
N ASP A 16 -14.68 15.72 9.23
CA ASP A 16 -13.94 15.80 10.48
C ASP A 16 -13.19 14.48 10.74
N ILE A 17 -11.87 14.50 10.55
CA ILE A 17 -10.98 13.37 10.80
C ILE A 17 -10.46 13.51 12.23
N LYS A 18 -10.75 12.51 13.07
CA LYS A 18 -10.29 12.49 14.46
C LYS A 18 -8.76 12.53 14.52
N ARG A 19 -8.22 13.64 15.01
CA ARG A 19 -6.80 13.81 15.31
C ARG A 19 -6.39 12.98 16.53
N VAL A 20 -5.27 12.28 16.42
CA VAL A 20 -4.63 11.54 17.52
C VAL A 20 -3.59 12.43 18.18
N GLU A 21 -3.81 12.78 19.44
CA GLU A 21 -2.84 13.55 20.20
C GLU A 21 -1.58 12.74 20.47
N VAL A 22 -0.41 13.35 20.24
CA VAL A 22 0.89 12.79 20.58
C VAL A 22 1.66 13.86 21.34
N SER A 23 1.90 13.60 22.62
CA SER A 23 2.66 14.51 23.48
C SER A 23 3.84 13.79 24.13
N PRO A 24 5.03 14.43 24.22
CA PRO A 24 6.16 13.85 24.95
C PRO A 24 5.82 13.51 26.41
N GLU A 25 4.94 14.28 27.07
CA GLU A 25 4.52 14.00 28.45
C GLU A 25 3.70 12.71 28.58
N GLU A 26 2.89 12.36 27.58
CA GLU A 26 2.16 11.09 27.58
C GLU A 26 3.05 9.91 27.20
N LEU A 27 3.90 10.08 26.19
CA LEU A 27 4.85 9.05 25.77
C LEU A 27 5.80 8.65 26.91
N ALA A 28 6.20 9.60 27.76
CA ALA A 28 7.03 9.33 28.93
C ALA A 28 6.37 8.44 29.99
N LYS A 29 5.03 8.28 29.94
CA LYS A 29 4.27 7.40 30.84
C LYS A 29 4.19 5.96 30.33
N PHE A 30 4.56 5.71 29.07
CA PHE A 30 4.50 4.37 28.50
C PHE A 30 5.52 3.47 29.18
N THR A 31 5.08 2.28 29.59
CA THR A 31 5.91 1.30 30.32
C THR A 31 6.03 -0.02 29.59
N ASP A 32 5.14 -0.28 28.65
CA ASP A 32 5.12 -1.48 27.81
C ASP A 32 5.16 -1.13 26.32
N GLU A 33 5.64 -2.05 25.50
CA GLU A 33 5.59 -1.94 24.04
C GLU A 33 4.13 -2.01 23.52
N GLU A 34 3.21 -2.60 24.28
CA GLU A 34 1.78 -2.55 24.00
C GLU A 34 1.20 -1.13 24.00
N ASP A 35 1.70 -0.23 24.87
CA ASP A 35 1.26 1.18 24.88
C ASP A 35 1.59 1.85 23.53
N PHE A 36 2.81 1.63 23.03
CA PHE A 36 3.24 2.10 21.71
C PHE A 36 2.48 1.42 20.57
N THR A 37 2.14 0.14 20.73
CA THR A 37 1.32 -0.59 19.76
C THR A 37 -0.07 0.01 19.64
N GLY A 38 -0.72 0.32 20.76
CA GLY A 38 -2.00 1.02 20.79
C GLY A 38 -1.94 2.38 20.08
N LEU A 39 -0.92 3.20 20.40
CA LEU A 39 -0.73 4.49 19.74
C LEU A 39 -0.48 4.36 18.22
N SER A 40 0.30 3.36 17.81
CA SER A 40 0.58 3.11 16.39
C SER A 40 -0.66 2.68 15.61
N VAL A 41 -1.60 1.97 16.27
CA VAL A 41 -2.91 1.64 15.71
C VAL A 41 -3.74 2.91 15.51
N ASP A 42 -3.83 3.76 16.53
CA ASP A 42 -4.60 5.01 16.45
C ASP A 42 -4.08 5.94 15.34
N LEU A 43 -2.76 6.13 15.26
CA LEU A 43 -2.15 6.96 14.20
C LEU A 43 -2.35 6.37 12.80
N MET A 44 -2.30 5.04 12.66
CA MET A 44 -2.58 4.39 11.38
C MET A 44 -4.07 4.48 11.01
N ILE A 45 -5.00 4.53 11.98
CA ILE A 45 -6.43 4.79 11.74
C ILE A 45 -6.63 6.21 11.20
N GLU A 46 -5.97 7.21 11.79
CA GLU A 46 -6.01 8.59 11.30
C GLU A 46 -5.45 8.67 9.86
N GLN A 47 -4.28 8.07 9.62
CA GLN A 47 -3.69 7.97 8.28
C GLN A 47 -4.62 7.26 7.28
N GLY A 48 -5.28 6.19 7.68
CA GLY A 48 -6.27 5.48 6.88
C GLY A 48 -7.49 6.34 6.55
N SER A 49 -7.91 7.21 7.47
CA SER A 49 -9.01 8.17 7.27
C SER A 49 -8.64 9.20 6.21
N TRP A 50 -7.42 9.77 6.28
CA TRP A 50 -6.89 10.64 5.23
C TRP A 50 -6.74 9.93 3.89
N THR A 51 -6.36 8.66 3.89
CA THR A 51 -6.30 7.84 2.68
C THR A 51 -7.68 7.70 2.04
N CYS A 52 -8.72 7.46 2.85
CA CYS A 52 -10.11 7.35 2.37
C CYS A 52 -10.59 8.66 1.73
N LEU A 53 -10.32 9.79 2.39
CA LEU A 53 -10.64 11.12 1.86
C LEU A 53 -9.92 11.36 0.52
N THR A 54 -8.60 11.15 0.49
CA THR A 54 -7.76 11.38 -0.69
C THR A 54 -8.16 10.48 -1.86
N ALA A 55 -8.44 9.21 -1.59
CA ALA A 55 -8.92 8.25 -2.58
C ALA A 55 -10.35 8.54 -3.07
N SER A 56 -11.06 9.48 -2.46
CA SER A 56 -12.40 9.92 -2.87
C SER A 56 -12.37 11.22 -3.70
N LEU A 57 -11.18 11.79 -3.93
CA LEU A 57 -11.03 12.97 -4.77
C LEU A 57 -11.28 12.64 -6.24
N LEU A 58 -12.22 13.37 -6.83
CA LEU A 58 -12.63 13.22 -8.22
C LEU A 58 -12.54 14.57 -8.92
N PRO A 59 -12.19 14.61 -10.22
CA PRO A 59 -12.19 15.86 -10.97
C PRO A 59 -13.60 16.48 -10.96
N GLY A 60 -13.69 17.78 -10.70
CA GLY A 60 -14.99 18.45 -10.51
C GLY A 60 -15.92 18.36 -11.72
N GLU A 61 -15.35 18.44 -12.92
CA GLU A 61 -16.10 18.41 -14.19
C GLU A 61 -16.64 17.02 -14.54
N THR A 62 -15.78 15.99 -14.46
CA THR A 62 -16.13 14.63 -14.90
C THR A 62 -16.78 13.80 -13.80
N ARG A 63 -16.49 14.14 -12.53
CA ARG A 63 -16.79 13.34 -11.33
C ARG A 63 -16.34 11.88 -11.48
N LYS A 64 -15.30 11.63 -12.27
CA LYS A 64 -14.77 10.31 -12.62
C LYS A 64 -13.28 10.42 -12.92
N TRP A 65 -12.52 9.41 -12.53
CA TRP A 65 -11.14 9.27 -12.96
C TRP A 65 -11.07 8.89 -14.44
N ASP A 66 -10.10 9.47 -15.14
CA ASP A 66 -9.57 8.83 -16.35
C ASP A 66 -8.77 7.58 -15.99
N ARG A 67 -8.21 6.89 -16.99
CA ARG A 67 -7.50 5.63 -16.75
C ARG A 67 -6.25 5.80 -15.88
N ASP A 68 -5.47 6.85 -16.09
CA ASP A 68 -4.20 7.03 -15.39
C ASP A 68 -4.46 7.47 -13.94
N GLN A 69 -5.45 8.35 -13.75
CA GLN A 69 -5.99 8.69 -12.44
C GLN A 69 -6.56 7.46 -11.72
N ALA A 70 -7.24 6.55 -12.44
CA ALA A 70 -7.80 5.33 -11.88
C ALA A 70 -6.72 4.32 -11.45
N ILE A 71 -5.55 4.32 -12.09
CA ILE A 71 -4.40 3.52 -11.63
C ILE A 71 -3.94 4.02 -10.26
N LEU A 72 -3.69 5.32 -10.12
CA LEU A 72 -3.25 5.92 -8.86
C LEU A 72 -4.31 5.79 -7.76
N GLY A 73 -5.54 6.19 -8.05
CA GLY A 73 -6.68 6.09 -7.11
C GLY A 73 -6.98 4.63 -6.74
N GLY A 74 -6.88 3.71 -7.69
CA GLY A 74 -7.04 2.27 -7.44
C GLY A 74 -5.95 1.70 -6.52
N LEU A 75 -4.70 2.14 -6.68
CA LEU A 75 -3.60 1.78 -5.79
C LEU A 75 -3.80 2.35 -4.37
N LEU A 76 -4.31 3.58 -4.24
CA LEU A 76 -4.67 4.17 -2.94
C LEU A 76 -5.81 3.39 -2.26
N VAL A 77 -6.86 3.05 -3.00
CA VAL A 77 -7.96 2.22 -2.48
C VAL A 77 -7.45 0.83 -2.05
N ARG A 78 -6.54 0.23 -2.83
CA ARG A 78 -5.89 -1.04 -2.45
C ARG A 78 -5.06 -0.88 -1.19
N PHE A 79 -4.28 0.20 -1.07
CA PHE A 79 -3.51 0.51 0.13
C PHE A 79 -4.41 0.65 1.35
N TYR A 80 -5.50 1.44 1.29
CA TYR A 80 -6.48 1.55 2.37
C TYR A 80 -7.02 0.19 2.84
N LYS A 81 -7.40 -0.69 1.90
CA LYS A 81 -7.89 -2.03 2.23
C LYS A 81 -6.83 -2.89 2.90
N LEU A 82 -5.58 -2.81 2.45
CA LEU A 82 -4.45 -3.53 3.05
C LEU A 82 -4.12 -2.99 4.44
N ALA A 83 -4.12 -1.67 4.63
CA ALA A 83 -3.95 -1.02 5.92
C ALA A 83 -5.06 -1.41 6.91
N SER A 84 -6.32 -1.44 6.47
CA SER A 84 -7.44 -1.89 7.29
C SER A 84 -7.29 -3.36 7.71
N ALA A 85 -6.90 -4.25 6.78
CA ALA A 85 -6.62 -5.64 7.12
C ALA A 85 -5.40 -5.79 8.05
N LEU A 86 -4.36 -4.97 7.86
CA LEU A 86 -3.17 -4.94 8.70
C LEU A 86 -3.50 -4.56 10.14
N LEU A 87 -4.35 -3.55 10.33
CA LEU A 87 -4.87 -3.15 11.63
C LEU A 87 -5.65 -4.29 12.30
N ASP A 88 -6.53 -4.96 11.55
CA ASP A 88 -7.27 -6.13 12.05
C ASP A 88 -6.33 -7.25 12.54
N GLN A 89 -5.30 -7.58 11.75
CA GLN A 89 -4.29 -8.56 12.17
C GLN A 89 -3.47 -8.08 13.38
N THR A 90 -3.23 -6.77 13.48
CA THR A 90 -2.48 -6.19 14.60
C THR A 90 -3.28 -6.29 15.90
N CYS A 91 -4.56 -5.90 15.88
CA CYS A 91 -5.46 -6.01 17.02
C CYS A 91 -5.75 -7.47 17.44
N GLN A 92 -5.64 -8.43 16.52
CA GLN A 92 -5.75 -9.86 16.81
C GLN A 92 -4.42 -10.50 17.26
N HIS A 93 -3.36 -9.71 17.42
CA HIS A 93 -2.02 -10.17 17.78
C HIS A 93 -1.42 -11.22 16.84
N ARG A 94 -1.56 -11.04 15.52
CA ARG A 94 -1.06 -11.97 14.48
C ARG A 94 0.12 -11.37 13.70
N ARG A 95 1.28 -11.21 14.33
CA ARG A 95 2.45 -10.51 13.73
C ARG A 95 2.84 -11.06 12.36
N GLU A 96 2.86 -12.36 12.18
CA GLU A 96 3.32 -13.06 10.99
C GLU A 96 2.54 -12.62 9.74
N THR A 97 1.22 -12.44 9.87
CA THR A 97 0.38 -11.96 8.78
C THR A 97 0.49 -10.45 8.57
N THR A 98 0.89 -9.69 9.61
CA THR A 98 1.12 -8.24 9.47
C THR A 98 2.24 -7.92 8.48
N PHE A 99 3.32 -8.72 8.45
CA PHE A 99 4.41 -8.53 7.49
C PHE A 99 3.99 -8.76 6.04
N VAL A 100 3.14 -9.78 5.80
CA VAL A 100 2.58 -10.05 4.47
C VAL A 100 1.75 -8.87 3.99
N LEU A 101 0.88 -8.34 4.84
CA LEU A 101 0.01 -7.20 4.50
C LEU A 101 0.81 -5.91 4.34
N GLY A 102 1.77 -5.65 5.23
CA GLY A 102 2.67 -4.51 5.18
C GLY A 102 3.47 -4.46 3.88
N ARG A 103 3.99 -5.62 3.43
CA ARG A 103 4.69 -5.74 2.15
C ARG A 103 3.83 -5.36 0.95
N LEU A 104 2.57 -5.79 0.94
CA LEU A 104 1.64 -5.45 -0.14
C LEU A 104 1.25 -3.97 -0.11
N ALA A 105 1.17 -3.38 1.09
CA ALA A 105 0.85 -1.97 1.30
C ALA A 105 1.98 -1.06 0.80
N ILE A 106 3.24 -1.34 1.17
CA ILE A 106 4.39 -0.55 0.72
C ILE A 106 4.58 -0.61 -0.80
N GLU A 107 4.26 -1.75 -1.44
CA GLU A 107 4.27 -1.86 -2.90
C GLU A 107 3.27 -0.90 -3.57
N CYS A 108 2.07 -0.71 -3.00
CA CYS A 108 1.15 0.32 -3.51
C CYS A 108 1.78 1.71 -3.43
N MET A 109 2.36 2.05 -2.29
CA MET A 109 2.91 3.37 -2.02
C MET A 109 4.09 3.70 -2.93
N ILE A 110 5.04 2.77 -3.08
CA ILE A 110 6.16 2.90 -4.02
C ILE A 110 5.64 3.11 -5.45
N ASN A 111 4.65 2.32 -5.88
CA ASN A 111 4.11 2.45 -7.23
C ASN A 111 3.40 3.79 -7.46
N ILE A 112 2.64 4.29 -6.48
CA ILE A 112 1.98 5.60 -6.56
C ILE A 112 3.05 6.68 -6.69
N GLN A 113 4.01 6.74 -5.77
CA GLN A 113 5.05 7.77 -5.76
C GLN A 113 5.88 7.73 -7.06
N TYR A 114 6.23 6.54 -7.56
CA TYR A 114 7.00 6.40 -8.79
C TYR A 114 6.22 6.80 -10.05
N LEU A 115 4.94 6.42 -10.14
CA LEU A 115 4.09 6.79 -11.27
C LEU A 115 3.82 8.30 -11.28
N VAL A 116 3.61 8.90 -10.12
CA VAL A 116 3.45 10.35 -9.94
C VAL A 116 4.73 11.09 -10.31
N SER A 117 5.90 10.66 -9.81
CA SER A 117 7.17 11.34 -10.07
C SER A 117 7.59 11.24 -11.54
N THR A 118 7.33 10.10 -12.18
CA THR A 118 7.67 9.90 -13.60
C THR A 118 6.67 10.59 -14.53
N ASN A 119 5.39 10.64 -14.15
CA ASN A 119 4.29 11.27 -14.87
C ASN A 119 4.29 11.07 -16.41
N SER A 120 4.53 9.83 -16.85
CA SER A 120 4.70 9.49 -18.27
C SER A 120 3.58 8.61 -18.78
N LYS A 121 2.87 9.05 -19.83
CA LYS A 121 1.84 8.24 -20.50
C LYS A 121 2.38 6.87 -20.96
N ALA A 122 3.65 6.81 -21.37
CA ALA A 122 4.28 5.56 -21.76
C ALA A 122 4.45 4.59 -20.58
N VAL A 123 4.77 5.11 -19.39
CA VAL A 123 4.93 4.29 -18.17
C VAL A 123 3.57 3.83 -17.65
N TYR A 124 2.55 4.70 -17.63
CA TYR A 124 1.17 4.29 -17.30
C TYR A 124 0.64 3.21 -18.27
N GLN A 125 0.88 3.37 -19.57
CA GLN A 125 0.51 2.34 -20.54
C GLN A 125 1.26 1.02 -20.28
N ALA A 126 2.56 1.09 -20.02
CA ALA A 126 3.38 -0.09 -19.75
C ALA A 126 2.94 -0.81 -18.45
N TYR A 127 2.53 -0.07 -17.42
CA TYR A 127 1.93 -0.62 -16.20
C TYR A 127 0.69 -1.46 -16.50
N VAL A 128 -0.24 -0.92 -17.31
CA VAL A 128 -1.47 -1.65 -17.70
C VAL A 128 -1.12 -2.89 -18.51
N ILE A 129 -0.19 -2.76 -19.47
CA ILE A 129 0.24 -3.87 -20.32
C ILE A 129 0.88 -4.99 -19.49
N ASP A 130 1.80 -4.66 -18.57
CA ASP A 130 2.43 -5.67 -17.71
C ASP A 130 1.40 -6.35 -16.79
N SER A 131 0.44 -5.58 -16.28
CA SER A 131 -0.64 -6.07 -15.41
C SER A 131 -1.57 -7.08 -16.10
N LEU A 132 -1.75 -7.01 -17.42
CA LEU A 132 -2.60 -7.92 -18.21
C LEU A 132 -1.85 -9.14 -18.78
N ARG A 133 -0.57 -9.30 -18.47
CA ARG A 133 0.23 -10.42 -19.01
C ARG A 133 -0.24 -11.78 -18.54
N HIS A 134 -0.74 -11.87 -17.31
CA HIS A 134 -1.26 -13.13 -16.79
C HIS A 134 -2.54 -13.52 -17.53
N GLU A 135 -3.46 -12.57 -17.69
CA GLU A 135 -4.72 -12.70 -18.41
C GLU A 135 -4.47 -13.15 -19.85
N LYS A 136 -3.51 -12.53 -20.55
CA LYS A 136 -3.10 -12.96 -21.90
C LYS A 136 -2.62 -14.41 -21.91
N LYS A 137 -1.71 -14.76 -21.00
CA LYS A 137 -1.15 -16.12 -20.92
C LYS A 137 -2.22 -17.16 -20.62
N LEU A 138 -3.17 -16.83 -19.74
CA LEU A 138 -4.27 -17.71 -19.37
C LEU A 138 -5.26 -17.89 -20.53
N MET A 139 -5.57 -16.80 -21.25
CA MET A 139 -6.38 -16.83 -22.46
C MET A 139 -5.79 -17.79 -23.50
N ASP A 140 -4.51 -17.62 -23.83
CA ASP A 140 -3.80 -18.47 -24.80
C ASP A 140 -3.83 -19.95 -24.41
N ARG A 141 -3.69 -20.23 -23.11
CA ARG A 141 -3.76 -21.58 -22.57
C ARG A 141 -5.16 -22.17 -22.72
N ILE A 142 -6.20 -21.40 -22.42
CA ILE A 142 -7.59 -21.84 -22.57
C ILE A 142 -7.90 -22.12 -24.04
N GLU A 143 -7.53 -21.23 -24.95
CA GLU A 143 -7.72 -21.40 -26.39
C GLU A 143 -7.02 -22.65 -26.92
N THR A 144 -5.78 -22.89 -26.49
CA THR A 144 -5.03 -24.12 -26.81
C THR A 144 -5.77 -25.36 -26.33
N ASN A 145 -6.33 -25.33 -25.10
CA ASN A 145 -7.06 -26.46 -24.55
C ASN A 145 -8.36 -26.74 -25.33
N ILE A 146 -9.09 -25.69 -25.72
CA ILE A 146 -10.30 -25.80 -26.55
C ILE A 146 -9.94 -26.43 -27.91
N ALA A 147 -8.88 -25.95 -28.55
CA ALA A 147 -8.39 -26.51 -29.81
C ALA A 147 -7.99 -27.99 -29.68
N SER A 148 -7.31 -28.37 -28.59
CA SER A 148 -6.94 -29.77 -28.33
C SER A 148 -8.13 -30.70 -28.10
N ARG A 149 -9.31 -30.14 -27.81
CA ARG A 149 -10.58 -30.87 -27.68
C ARG A 149 -11.49 -30.62 -28.88
N SER A 150 -10.91 -30.41 -30.06
CA SER A 150 -11.64 -30.23 -31.33
C SER A 150 -12.69 -29.11 -31.27
N GLY A 151 -12.40 -28.03 -30.54
CA GLY A 151 -13.28 -26.87 -30.40
C GLY A 151 -14.31 -26.99 -29.27
N VAL A 152 -14.32 -28.09 -28.50
CA VAL A 152 -15.24 -28.23 -27.36
C VAL A 152 -14.80 -27.32 -26.21
N MET A 153 -15.56 -26.24 -26.04
CA MET A 153 -15.40 -25.28 -24.94
C MET A 153 -16.19 -25.73 -23.71
N LEU A 154 -15.51 -25.74 -22.56
CA LEU A 154 -16.13 -26.06 -21.28
C LEU A 154 -16.83 -24.81 -20.69
N PRO A 155 -17.90 -24.97 -19.88
CA PRO A 155 -18.59 -23.83 -19.28
C PRO A 155 -17.69 -22.94 -18.41
N ILE A 156 -16.68 -23.51 -17.73
CA ILE A 156 -15.71 -22.74 -16.95
C ILE A 156 -14.81 -21.88 -17.84
N GLU A 157 -14.37 -22.40 -18.99
CA GLU A 157 -13.53 -21.69 -19.95
C GLU A 157 -14.30 -20.53 -20.58
N ALA A 158 -15.57 -20.72 -20.92
CA ALA A 158 -16.43 -19.63 -21.41
C ALA A 158 -16.53 -18.49 -20.39
N ARG A 159 -16.71 -18.81 -19.09
CA ARG A 159 -16.74 -17.80 -18.02
C ARG A 159 -15.39 -17.11 -17.84
N MET A 160 -14.30 -17.86 -17.87
CA MET A 160 -12.94 -17.32 -17.72
C MET A 160 -12.57 -16.40 -18.89
N LEU A 161 -12.79 -16.83 -20.14
CA LEU A 161 -12.58 -16.00 -21.33
C LEU A 161 -13.44 -14.74 -21.28
N GLY A 162 -14.71 -14.85 -20.88
CA GLY A 162 -15.58 -13.69 -20.70
C GLY A 162 -15.07 -12.72 -19.63
N SER A 163 -14.46 -13.20 -18.55
CA SER A 163 -13.84 -12.36 -17.53
C SER A 163 -12.56 -11.68 -18.03
N ILE A 164 -11.71 -12.43 -18.75
CA ILE A 164 -10.47 -11.93 -19.33
C ILE A 164 -10.77 -10.83 -20.36
N GLN A 165 -11.73 -11.07 -21.26
CA GLN A 165 -12.13 -10.09 -22.27
C GLN A 165 -12.62 -8.79 -21.63
N LYS A 166 -13.44 -8.89 -20.57
CA LYS A 166 -13.88 -7.70 -19.82
C LYS A 166 -12.71 -6.91 -19.23
N SER A 167 -11.64 -7.56 -18.77
CA SER A 167 -10.43 -6.88 -18.28
C SER A 167 -9.73 -6.12 -19.39
N PHE A 168 -9.57 -6.73 -20.58
CA PHE A 168 -9.01 -6.06 -21.76
C PHE A 168 -9.85 -4.86 -22.20
N ASP A 169 -11.17 -5.05 -22.33
CA ASP A 169 -12.11 -4.01 -22.76
C ASP A 169 -12.08 -2.80 -21.81
N LYS A 170 -12.14 -3.04 -20.49
CA LYS A 170 -12.06 -1.98 -19.47
C LYS A 170 -10.72 -1.26 -19.44
N SER A 171 -9.64 -1.95 -19.80
CA SER A 171 -8.29 -1.38 -19.82
C SER A 171 -8.00 -0.59 -21.09
N GLY A 172 -8.85 -0.70 -22.13
CA GLY A 172 -8.62 -0.12 -23.44
C GLY A 172 -7.40 -0.72 -24.14
N VAL A 173 -7.12 -1.99 -23.89
CA VAL A 173 -5.96 -2.72 -24.43
C VAL A 173 -6.46 -3.96 -25.14
N LYS A 174 -5.96 -4.22 -26.34
CA LYS A 174 -6.23 -5.46 -27.07
C LYS A 174 -5.22 -6.54 -26.67
N PRO A 175 -5.61 -7.83 -26.66
CA PRO A 175 -4.70 -8.89 -26.24
C PRO A 175 -3.38 -8.97 -27.01
N GLU A 176 -3.39 -8.62 -28.31
CA GLU A 176 -2.20 -8.58 -29.17
C GLU A 176 -1.19 -7.46 -28.79
N GLU A 177 -1.63 -6.44 -28.08
CA GLU A 177 -0.76 -5.34 -27.62
C GLU A 177 0.08 -5.76 -26.40
N VAL A 178 -0.32 -6.84 -25.72
CA VAL A 178 0.39 -7.39 -24.55
C VAL A 178 1.68 -8.10 -24.98
N THR A 179 2.70 -7.30 -25.22
CA THR A 179 4.02 -7.75 -25.65
C THR A 179 5.09 -7.41 -24.62
N LYS A 180 6.21 -8.15 -24.63
CA LYS A 180 7.37 -7.84 -23.79
C LYS A 180 7.89 -6.42 -24.03
N GLN A 181 7.88 -5.96 -25.29
CA GLN A 181 8.39 -4.65 -25.68
C GLN A 181 7.49 -3.52 -25.18
N ALA A 182 6.17 -3.69 -25.24
CA ALA A 182 5.21 -2.70 -24.73
C ALA A 182 5.23 -2.58 -23.19
N ALA A 183 5.54 -3.68 -22.47
CA ALA A 183 5.71 -3.68 -21.02
C ALA A 183 7.05 -3.07 -20.55
N LYS A 184 8.03 -2.94 -21.46
CA LYS A 184 9.42 -2.61 -21.14
C LYS A 184 9.60 -1.35 -20.27
N PRO A 185 8.92 -0.21 -20.54
CA PRO A 185 9.09 1.01 -19.73
C PRO A 185 8.74 0.84 -18.25
N TRP A 186 7.86 -0.08 -17.90
CA TRP A 186 7.53 -0.43 -16.52
C TRP A 186 8.42 -1.56 -15.98
N LYS A 187 8.66 -2.58 -16.81
CA LYS A 187 9.29 -3.83 -16.38
C LYS A 187 10.81 -3.75 -16.21
N ASP A 188 11.48 -2.88 -16.95
CA ASP A 188 12.94 -2.70 -16.85
C ASP A 188 13.36 -1.97 -15.57
N VAL A 189 12.39 -1.42 -14.82
CA VAL A 189 12.61 -0.82 -13.51
C VAL A 189 11.91 -1.70 -12.47
N ASP A 190 12.69 -2.54 -11.79
CA ASP A 190 12.15 -3.41 -10.74
C ASP A 190 11.63 -2.59 -9.54
N LEU A 191 11.01 -3.27 -8.57
CA LEU A 191 10.39 -2.54 -7.46
C LEU A 191 11.41 -1.86 -6.55
N TYR A 192 12.61 -2.44 -6.40
CA TYR A 192 13.68 -1.80 -5.62
C TYR A 192 14.14 -0.52 -6.32
N GLN A 193 14.40 -0.58 -7.63
CA GLN A 193 14.78 0.59 -8.42
C GLN A 193 13.70 1.68 -8.39
N ARG A 194 12.41 1.29 -8.42
CA ARG A 194 11.30 2.24 -8.23
C ARG A 194 11.32 2.87 -6.84
N ALA A 195 11.58 2.09 -5.80
CA ALA A 195 11.66 2.59 -4.43
C ALA A 195 12.85 3.54 -4.26
N ASP A 196 14.02 3.17 -4.75
CA ASP A 196 15.23 4.01 -4.71
C ASP A 196 15.03 5.34 -5.44
N ALA A 197 14.38 5.31 -6.61
CA ALA A 197 14.06 6.51 -7.39
C ALA A 197 13.14 7.50 -6.66
N VAL A 198 12.43 7.07 -5.63
CA VAL A 198 11.56 7.92 -4.79
C VAL A 198 12.07 8.05 -3.35
N GLY A 199 13.33 7.70 -3.08
CA GLY A 199 13.95 7.85 -1.76
C GLY A 199 13.55 6.77 -0.74
N LEU A 200 12.88 5.70 -1.17
CA LEU A 200 12.42 4.59 -0.33
C LEU A 200 13.29 3.34 -0.44
N GLY A 201 14.53 3.45 -0.95
CA GLY A 201 15.43 2.29 -1.14
C GLY A 201 15.73 1.53 0.15
N GLU A 202 16.01 2.24 1.25
CA GLU A 202 16.24 1.62 2.56
C GLU A 202 14.94 1.03 3.15
N ALA A 203 13.83 1.77 3.03
CA ALA A 203 12.52 1.29 3.46
C ALA A 203 12.10 0.02 2.70
N TYR A 204 12.44 -0.10 1.42
CA TYR A 204 12.21 -1.31 0.63
C TYR A 204 12.89 -2.52 1.25
N LEU A 205 14.14 -2.40 1.71
CA LEU A 205 14.86 -3.53 2.30
C LEU A 205 14.14 -4.04 3.56
N GLY A 206 13.71 -3.13 4.44
CA GLY A 206 13.03 -3.47 5.69
C GLY A 206 11.56 -3.88 5.56
N LEU A 207 10.81 -3.28 4.63
CA LEU A 207 9.35 -3.46 4.53
C LEU A 207 8.90 -4.31 3.33
N PHE A 208 9.77 -4.54 2.34
CA PHE A 208 9.44 -5.38 1.19
C PHE A 208 10.39 -6.57 1.02
N GLY A 209 11.70 -6.33 1.06
CA GLY A 209 12.75 -7.33 0.90
C GLY A 209 12.72 -8.36 2.03
N GLY A 210 12.89 -7.92 3.28
CA GLY A 210 12.86 -8.78 4.47
C GLY A 210 11.54 -9.54 4.60
N PRO A 211 10.38 -8.87 4.64
CA PRO A 211 9.07 -9.52 4.72
C PRO A 211 8.73 -10.48 3.56
N SER A 212 9.51 -10.49 2.47
CA SER A 212 9.36 -11.51 1.43
C SER A 212 9.59 -12.93 1.95
N HIS A 213 10.31 -13.08 3.06
CA HIS A 213 10.47 -14.34 3.78
C HIS A 213 9.12 -14.90 4.25
N ASN A 214 8.27 -14.06 4.84
CA ASN A 214 6.94 -14.43 5.39
C ASN A 214 5.92 -14.80 4.30
N VAL A 215 6.07 -14.28 3.08
CA VAL A 215 5.16 -14.60 1.97
C VAL A 215 5.41 -16.01 1.43
N HIS A 216 6.65 -16.48 1.50
CA HIS A 216 7.08 -17.70 0.82
C HIS A 216 7.48 -18.84 1.75
N GLY A 217 7.40 -18.65 3.08
CA GLY A 217 7.80 -19.67 4.05
C GLY A 217 9.29 -20.01 3.94
N SER A 218 10.13 -18.99 3.75
CA SER A 218 11.58 -19.21 3.63
C SER A 218 12.19 -19.69 4.96
N TRP A 219 13.39 -20.24 4.94
CA TRP A 219 14.04 -20.74 6.17
C TRP A 219 14.10 -19.71 7.30
N GLN A 220 14.42 -18.44 7.00
CA GLN A 220 14.44 -17.36 8.00
C GLN A 220 13.08 -17.16 8.67
N ASP A 221 12.00 -17.17 7.89
CA ASP A 221 10.64 -17.04 8.41
C ASP A 221 10.25 -18.25 9.27
N LEU A 222 10.60 -19.46 8.82
CA LEU A 222 10.32 -20.68 9.57
C LEU A 222 11.01 -20.71 10.94
N ILE A 223 12.30 -20.36 11.00
CA ILE A 223 13.05 -20.37 12.28
C ILE A 223 12.68 -19.21 13.20
N GLU A 224 12.18 -18.10 12.64
CA GLU A 224 11.83 -16.92 13.42
C GLU A 224 10.42 -17.02 14.01
N TYR A 225 9.47 -17.62 13.28
CA TYR A 225 8.05 -17.57 13.65
C TYR A 225 7.34 -18.92 13.78
N HIS A 226 7.87 -19.99 13.21
CA HIS A 226 7.12 -21.26 13.07
C HIS A 226 7.79 -22.47 13.72
N LEU A 227 9.02 -22.31 14.21
CA LEU A 227 9.80 -23.37 14.82
C LEU A 227 10.41 -22.88 16.14
N HIS A 228 10.37 -23.74 17.16
CA HIS A 228 11.14 -23.60 18.38
C HIS A 228 12.40 -24.47 18.31
N HIS A 229 13.57 -23.91 18.61
CA HIS A 229 14.84 -24.64 18.66
C HIS A 229 15.34 -24.77 20.10
N ASP A 230 15.52 -26.00 20.57
CA ASP A 230 15.92 -26.32 21.96
C ASP A 230 17.43 -26.56 22.14
N GLY A 231 18.21 -26.41 21.08
CA GLY A 231 19.65 -26.68 21.06
C GLY A 231 20.03 -28.01 20.40
N GLU A 232 19.10 -28.96 20.34
CA GLU A 232 19.31 -30.29 19.74
C GLU A 232 18.47 -30.50 18.48
N GLY A 233 17.32 -29.83 18.37
CA GLY A 233 16.45 -29.92 17.20
C GLY A 233 15.37 -28.84 17.13
N PHE A 234 14.37 -29.07 16.28
CA PHE A 234 13.25 -28.16 16.05
C PHE A 234 11.91 -28.81 16.40
N THR A 235 11.02 -28.03 17.00
CA THR A 235 9.61 -28.38 17.24
C THR A 235 8.68 -27.31 16.67
N PRO A 236 7.42 -27.63 16.32
CA PRO A 236 6.50 -26.62 15.77
C PRO A 236 6.12 -25.56 16.82
N GLU A 237 6.15 -24.30 16.43
CA GLU A 237 5.53 -23.19 17.18
C GLU A 237 4.17 -22.86 16.55
N LEU A 238 3.10 -22.90 17.34
CA LEU A 238 1.72 -22.67 16.89
C LEU A 238 1.14 -21.36 17.42
N ALA A 239 1.79 -20.74 18.42
CA ALA A 239 1.38 -19.46 18.95
C ALA A 239 1.77 -18.33 17.98
N TRP A 240 0.92 -17.31 17.91
CA TRP A 240 1.23 -16.10 17.16
C TRP A 240 2.16 -15.20 17.97
N HIS A 241 3.04 -14.51 17.26
CA HIS A 241 3.85 -13.46 17.86
C HIS A 241 3.06 -12.16 17.95
N ARG A 242 3.31 -11.37 19.00
CA ARG A 242 2.65 -10.08 19.21
C ARG A 242 3.19 -9.02 18.26
N PRO A 243 2.40 -8.32 17.44
CA PRO A 243 2.90 -7.25 16.56
C PRO A 243 3.73 -6.21 17.31
N ARG A 244 4.69 -5.59 16.61
CA ARG A 244 5.48 -4.46 17.13
C ARG A 244 5.07 -3.18 16.41
N PRO A 245 5.14 -2.01 17.07
CA PRO A 245 4.60 -0.77 16.52
C PRO A 245 5.39 -0.21 15.32
N GLN A 246 6.68 -0.57 15.14
CA GLN A 246 7.51 0.01 14.07
C GLN A 246 6.92 -0.19 12.67
N VAL A 247 6.29 -1.34 12.41
CA VAL A 247 5.68 -1.62 11.10
C VAL A 247 4.55 -0.63 10.84
N LEU A 248 3.69 -0.38 11.83
CA LEU A 248 2.59 0.57 11.70
C LEU A 248 3.08 2.02 11.61
N PHE A 249 4.03 2.43 12.47
CA PHE A 249 4.61 3.78 12.36
C PHE A 249 5.25 4.04 11.00
N THR A 250 6.06 3.10 10.50
CA THR A 250 6.76 3.28 9.22
C THR A 250 5.78 3.31 8.05
N LEU A 251 4.79 2.41 8.03
CA LEU A 251 3.77 2.41 6.98
C LEU A 251 2.87 3.64 7.03
N ALA A 252 2.51 4.13 8.23
CA ALA A 252 1.75 5.35 8.38
C ALA A 252 2.55 6.56 7.87
N ARG A 253 3.84 6.65 8.22
CA ARG A 253 4.72 7.73 7.80
C ARG A 253 4.90 7.78 6.28
N ILE A 254 5.15 6.64 5.63
CA ILE A 254 5.26 6.55 4.16
C ILE A 254 3.89 6.77 3.51
N GLY A 255 2.81 6.34 4.17
CA GLY A 255 1.44 6.61 3.76
C GLY A 255 1.17 8.10 3.65
N VAL A 256 1.53 8.88 4.68
CA VAL A 256 1.44 10.35 4.66
C VAL A 256 2.17 10.96 3.46
N GLU A 257 3.43 10.57 3.21
CA GLU A 257 4.20 11.09 2.06
C GLU A 257 3.56 10.74 0.73
N THR A 258 3.02 9.52 0.63
CA THR A 258 2.33 9.05 -0.56
C THR A 258 1.07 9.88 -0.82
N LEU A 259 0.30 10.21 0.23
CA LEU A 259 -0.87 11.06 0.11
C LEU A 259 -0.50 12.48 -0.31
N MET A 260 0.55 13.06 0.28
CA MET A 260 1.04 14.39 -0.11
C MET A 260 1.47 14.42 -1.58
N ALA A 261 2.30 13.47 -2.03
CA ALA A 261 2.73 13.38 -3.43
C ALA A 261 1.54 13.20 -4.39
N TYR A 262 0.56 12.37 -4.01
CA TYR A 262 -0.66 12.19 -4.79
C TYR A 262 -1.48 13.49 -4.88
N LEU A 263 -1.66 14.19 -3.77
CA LEU A 263 -2.43 15.44 -3.68
C LEU A 263 -1.79 16.57 -4.47
N GLU A 264 -0.47 16.74 -4.35
CA GLU A 264 0.30 17.70 -5.15
C GLU A 264 0.12 17.44 -6.64
N HIS A 265 0.18 16.17 -7.05
CA HIS A 265 -0.01 15.77 -8.44
C HIS A 265 -1.44 16.00 -8.95
N PHE A 266 -2.44 15.68 -8.13
CA PHE A 266 -3.84 15.63 -8.56
C PHE A 266 -4.58 16.97 -8.39
N ALA A 267 -4.29 17.69 -7.32
CA ALA A 267 -5.00 18.90 -6.92
C ALA A 267 -4.10 20.15 -6.86
N GLY A 268 -2.77 19.99 -6.87
CA GLY A 268 -1.82 21.11 -6.82
C GLY A 268 -2.07 22.01 -5.60
N ASP A 269 -2.03 23.33 -5.83
CA ASP A 269 -2.26 24.35 -4.79
C ASP A 269 -3.61 24.20 -4.08
N GLY A 270 -4.60 23.56 -4.72
CA GLY A 270 -5.91 23.30 -4.11
C GLY A 270 -5.87 22.34 -2.92
N ALA A 271 -4.76 21.64 -2.69
CA ALA A 271 -4.58 20.70 -1.58
C ALA A 271 -3.77 21.25 -0.40
N GLU A 272 -3.32 22.52 -0.44
CA GLU A 272 -2.40 23.09 0.58
C GLU A 272 -2.88 22.87 2.02
N GLY A 273 -4.17 23.10 2.30
CA GLY A 273 -4.74 22.87 3.63
C GLY A 273 -4.67 21.41 4.09
N VAL A 274 -4.97 20.46 3.20
CA VAL A 274 -4.90 19.01 3.50
C VAL A 274 -3.45 18.56 3.67
N ILE A 275 -2.54 19.11 2.86
CA ILE A 275 -1.11 18.83 2.96
C ILE A 275 -0.56 19.28 4.32
N SER A 276 -0.99 20.44 4.84
CA SER A 276 -0.59 20.90 6.18
C SER A 276 -1.03 19.94 7.29
N GLU A 277 -2.26 19.41 7.22
CA GLU A 277 -2.76 18.43 8.20
C GLU A 277 -1.99 17.10 8.13
N LEU A 278 -1.65 16.67 6.90
CA LEU A 278 -0.83 15.48 6.67
C LEU A 278 0.60 15.66 7.21
N GLN A 279 1.20 16.85 7.08
CA GLN A 279 2.50 17.17 7.65
C GLN A 279 2.47 17.08 9.19
N ASP A 280 1.46 17.65 9.85
CA ASP A 280 1.26 17.51 11.31
C ASP A 280 1.14 16.03 11.72
N LEU A 281 0.37 15.22 10.99
CA LEU A 281 0.29 13.79 11.24
C LEU A 281 1.65 13.09 11.07
N GLY A 282 2.39 13.42 10.01
CA GLY A 282 3.73 12.91 9.76
C GLY A 282 4.70 13.19 10.90
N ASP A 283 4.68 14.42 11.42
CA ASP A 283 5.52 14.85 12.55
C ASP A 283 5.15 14.11 13.84
N ARG A 284 3.85 13.95 14.12
CA ARG A 284 3.37 13.18 15.27
C ARG A 284 3.78 11.70 15.22
N ILE A 285 3.68 11.07 14.05
CA ILE A 285 4.15 9.69 13.84
C ILE A 285 5.64 9.59 14.12
N GLU A 286 6.44 10.54 13.63
CA GLU A 286 7.90 10.53 13.84
C GLU A 286 8.27 10.73 15.31
N ILE A 287 7.57 11.61 16.03
CA ILE A 287 7.75 11.80 17.48
C ILE A 287 7.48 10.50 18.23
N ALA A 288 6.35 9.84 17.95
CA ALA A 288 5.98 8.57 18.58
C ALA A 288 6.99 7.45 18.27
N ASN A 289 7.42 7.35 17.01
CA ASN A 289 8.41 6.36 16.58
C ASN A 289 9.77 6.56 17.28
N ARG A 290 10.27 7.80 17.36
CA ARG A 290 11.52 8.11 18.09
C ARG A 290 11.43 7.79 19.57
N ALA A 291 10.28 8.06 20.20
CA ALA A 291 10.07 7.74 21.61
C ALA A 291 10.08 6.23 21.84
N HIS A 292 9.50 5.45 20.92
CA HIS A 292 9.55 3.98 20.99
C HIS A 292 10.98 3.45 20.85
N GLU A 293 11.76 3.95 19.90
CA GLU A 293 13.15 3.54 19.72
C GLU A 293 14.04 3.91 20.92
N ALA A 294 13.79 5.08 21.52
CA ALA A 294 14.45 5.48 22.76
C ALA A 294 14.08 4.54 23.93
N PHE A 295 12.80 4.16 24.03
CA PHE A 295 12.33 3.19 25.03
C PHE A 295 13.02 1.82 24.88
N LEU A 296 13.14 1.30 23.66
CA LEU A 296 13.83 0.04 23.39
C LEU A 296 15.32 0.11 23.73
N SER A 297 16.00 1.19 23.32
CA SER A 297 17.42 1.40 23.59
C SER A 297 17.72 1.47 25.08
N ALA A 298 16.85 2.11 25.87
CA ALA A 298 16.96 2.19 27.31
C ALA A 298 16.76 0.82 28.00
N ARG A 299 15.90 -0.05 27.46
CA ARG A 299 15.70 -1.41 27.97
C ARG A 299 16.89 -2.31 27.67
N GLN A 300 17.39 -2.30 26.43
CA GLN A 300 18.54 -3.11 26.04
C GLN A 300 19.78 -2.77 26.90
N SER A 301 20.01 -1.48 27.16
CA SER A 301 21.13 -1.01 28.00
C SER A 301 21.07 -1.57 29.44
N LYS A 302 19.85 -1.78 29.99
CA LYS A 302 19.65 -2.36 31.33
C LYS A 302 19.84 -3.86 31.38
N GLU A 303 19.58 -4.56 30.28
CA GLU A 303 19.76 -6.01 30.18
C GLU A 303 21.24 -6.40 29.97
N THR A 304 22.04 -5.48 29.42
CA THR A 304 23.49 -5.68 29.19
C THR A 304 24.40 -5.16 30.32
N ALA A 305 23.84 -4.48 31.33
CA ALA A 305 24.57 -3.90 32.46
C ALA A 305 24.46 -4.77 33.72
#